data_AF-A0A744N3V8-F1
#
_entry.id   AF-A0A744N3V8-F1
#
_cell.length_a   1.000
_cell.length_b   1.000
_cell.length_c   1.000
_cell.angle_alpha   90.00
_cell.angle_beta   90.00
_cell.angle_gamma   90.00
#
_symmetry.space_group_name_H-M   'P 1'
#
loop_
_entity.id
_entity.type
_entity.pdbx_description
1 polymer ?
#
loop_
_entity_poly.entity_id
_entity_poly.type
_entity_poly.pdbx_seq_one_letter_code
_entity_poly.pdbx_strand_id
1 'polypeptide(L)'
;MAPIVINPISYSRFNALATYARNPQVKSHSNELEWFETFDGKILGMLLFDTIDNEYTGIIFARDLNKKYRFIDMTEFDDNRAKTKKRLLNKIRELHPSADEHGIQGDESVETMDFFIDINKKNINSDFILLKNAPEYSAAKNIIEPLMRWYADIDGNFVEQFQTTGFNQRVWEVLLYCIFTENDCVFDTSFNAPDFNLSYVNGFNRIPFSIEATTVNKPVDRRGQPIPMPEVNRENIDEYNNLLVNYFPTRYSGPLLAKLKRKYWEQEHVSGKPFAVAIADCQFKGAGNVSHDALPLYLYGFQQKVTSEGVEDRENIGCHIWGTKEVPSGFFELEGAENISAILFSPSSDIDKFNRMGLKDGFNDNKYKIRRTVKSPNIHTWEFELITKIVPTKKYTETWDEGLVVYHNPNALHPFPIDILSNATHYHVIDGRLVAEFNSPPITEDMSEIII
;
A
#
# COMPACT_ATOMS: atom_id res chain seq x y z
N MET A 1 -28.28 -28.56 -16.89
CA MET A 1 -27.01 -27.80 -16.86
C MET A 1 -25.99 -28.62 -16.10
N ALA A 2 -24.73 -28.66 -16.56
CA ALA A 2 -23.66 -29.23 -15.74
C ALA A 2 -23.52 -28.40 -14.45
N PRO A 3 -23.23 -29.02 -13.30
CA PRO A 3 -23.04 -28.26 -12.05
C PRO A 3 -21.86 -27.30 -12.22
N ILE A 4 -22.04 -26.05 -11.77
CA ILE A 4 -20.98 -25.04 -11.78
C ILE A 4 -19.75 -25.54 -11.00
N VAL A 5 -18.57 -25.30 -11.56
CA VAL A 5 -17.29 -25.61 -10.91
C VAL A 5 -17.01 -24.53 -9.85
N ILE A 6 -16.72 -24.98 -8.62
CA ILE A 6 -16.35 -24.13 -7.49
C ILE A 6 -14.92 -24.50 -7.10
N ASN A 7 -14.01 -23.54 -7.17
CA ASN A 7 -12.60 -23.74 -6.89
C ASN A 7 -12.25 -23.24 -5.49
N PRO A 8 -11.48 -23.99 -4.68
CA PRO A 8 -10.86 -23.41 -3.50
C PRO A 8 -9.80 -22.39 -3.94
N ILE A 9 -9.72 -21.26 -3.24
CA ILE A 9 -8.76 -20.19 -3.51
C ILE A 9 -7.94 -19.83 -2.27
N SER A 10 -6.83 -19.13 -2.47
CA SER A 10 -6.03 -18.59 -1.36
C SER A 10 -6.78 -17.46 -0.65
N TYR A 11 -6.47 -17.27 0.63
CA TYR A 11 -6.92 -16.11 1.40
C TYR A 11 -6.55 -14.79 0.71
N SER A 12 -5.32 -14.68 0.18
CA SER A 12 -4.86 -13.49 -0.52
C SER A 12 -5.66 -13.18 -1.79
N ARG A 13 -6.04 -14.21 -2.57
CA ARG A 13 -6.92 -14.03 -3.73
C ARG A 13 -8.31 -13.59 -3.31
N PHE A 14 -8.88 -14.18 -2.26
CA PHE A 14 -10.18 -13.77 -1.74
C PHE A 14 -10.14 -12.31 -1.25
N ASN A 15 -9.09 -11.94 -0.52
CA ASN A 15 -8.88 -10.57 -0.04
C ASN A 15 -8.78 -9.57 -1.18
N ALA A 16 -8.01 -9.87 -2.23
CA ALA A 16 -7.89 -9.01 -3.40
C ALA A 16 -9.24 -8.68 -4.07
N LEU A 17 -10.25 -9.55 -3.92
CA LEU A 17 -11.57 -9.39 -4.52
C LEU A 17 -12.60 -8.77 -3.56
N ALA A 18 -12.63 -9.22 -2.30
CA ALA A 18 -13.75 -8.98 -1.39
C ALA A 18 -13.37 -8.31 -0.07
N THR A 19 -12.08 -8.02 0.19
CA THR A 19 -11.68 -7.45 1.48
C THR A 19 -12.38 -6.12 1.79
N TYR A 20 -12.61 -5.31 0.75
CA TYR A 20 -13.24 -3.99 0.82
C TYR A 20 -14.72 -4.03 1.23
N ALA A 21 -15.37 -5.20 1.11
CA ALA A 21 -16.76 -5.41 1.50
C ALA A 21 -16.93 -5.78 2.98
N ARG A 22 -15.84 -6.09 3.68
CA ARG A 22 -15.88 -6.66 5.03
C ARG A 22 -15.65 -5.58 6.06
N ASN A 23 -16.30 -5.75 7.22
CA ASN A 23 -16.00 -4.96 8.41
C ASN A 23 -14.92 -5.69 9.23
N PRO A 24 -13.72 -5.09 9.42
CA PRO A 24 -12.64 -5.70 10.20
C PRO A 24 -13.04 -6.14 11.61
N GLN A 25 -14.05 -5.50 12.21
CA GLN A 25 -14.55 -5.84 13.55
C GLN A 25 -15.00 -7.31 13.67
N VAL A 26 -15.42 -7.93 12.55
CA VAL A 26 -15.84 -9.34 12.51
C VAL A 26 -14.69 -10.29 12.92
N LYS A 27 -13.43 -9.93 12.67
CA LYS A 27 -12.25 -10.72 13.06
C LYS A 27 -12.10 -10.89 14.58
N SER A 28 -12.77 -10.07 15.38
CA SER A 28 -12.69 -10.14 16.85
C SER A 28 -13.47 -11.30 17.47
N HIS A 29 -14.41 -11.86 16.71
CA HIS A 29 -15.28 -12.95 17.15
C HIS A 29 -15.41 -14.03 16.06
N SER A 30 -14.50 -14.06 15.09
CA SER A 30 -14.54 -15.09 14.06
C SER A 30 -13.18 -15.33 13.40
N ASN A 31 -13.02 -16.55 12.88
CA ASN A 31 -11.86 -16.97 12.09
C ASN A 31 -12.31 -17.44 10.71
N GLU A 32 -11.73 -16.87 9.67
CA GLU A 32 -11.90 -17.36 8.30
C GLU A 32 -11.06 -18.62 8.07
N LEU A 33 -11.67 -19.66 7.50
CA LEU A 33 -11.05 -20.99 7.40
C LEU A 33 -10.76 -21.42 5.96
N GLU A 34 -11.71 -21.19 5.05
CA GLU A 34 -11.64 -21.64 3.66
C GLU A 34 -12.36 -20.65 2.75
N TRP A 35 -11.85 -20.47 1.53
CA TRP A 35 -12.38 -19.53 0.55
C TRP A 35 -12.61 -20.22 -0.79
N PHE A 36 -13.64 -19.77 -1.50
CA PHE A 36 -14.11 -20.39 -2.73
C PHE A 36 -14.49 -19.33 -3.76
N GLU A 37 -14.33 -19.67 -5.03
CA GLU A 37 -14.73 -18.87 -6.18
C GLU A 37 -15.37 -19.76 -7.25
N THR A 38 -16.48 -19.33 -7.84
CA THR A 38 -17.04 -20.02 -9.02
C THR A 38 -16.14 -19.81 -10.22
N PHE A 39 -16.06 -20.77 -11.14
CA PHE A 39 -15.12 -20.71 -12.28
C PHE A 39 -15.27 -19.43 -13.14
N ASP A 40 -16.46 -18.83 -13.19
CA ASP A 40 -16.74 -17.58 -13.89
C ASP A 40 -16.58 -16.31 -13.02
N GLY A 41 -16.20 -16.46 -11.76
CA GLY A 41 -16.01 -15.37 -10.80
C GLY A 41 -17.30 -14.64 -10.43
N LYS A 42 -18.49 -15.23 -10.61
CA LYS A 42 -19.75 -14.60 -10.21
C LYS A 42 -19.98 -14.61 -8.69
N ILE A 43 -19.60 -15.70 -8.04
CA ILE A 43 -19.81 -15.89 -6.59
C ILE A 43 -18.49 -16.17 -5.89
N LEU A 44 -18.32 -15.53 -4.74
CA LEU A 44 -17.31 -15.88 -3.74
C LEU A 44 -17.99 -16.50 -2.52
N GLY A 45 -17.33 -17.48 -1.91
CA GLY A 45 -17.77 -18.13 -0.70
C GLY A 45 -16.67 -18.18 0.34
N MET A 46 -17.03 -18.10 1.61
CA MET A 46 -16.10 -18.18 2.73
C MET A 46 -16.69 -19.02 3.85
N LEU A 47 -15.93 -19.99 4.34
CA LEU A 47 -16.25 -20.72 5.56
C LEU A 47 -15.64 -19.97 6.75
N LEU A 48 -16.50 -19.61 7.69
CA LEU A 48 -16.18 -18.85 8.89
C LEU A 48 -16.44 -19.72 10.12
N PHE A 49 -15.61 -19.59 11.15
CA PHE A 49 -15.83 -20.14 12.48
C PHE A 49 -16.11 -18.98 13.44
N ASP A 50 -17.28 -18.99 14.06
CA ASP A 50 -17.64 -18.06 15.14
C ASP A 50 -16.98 -18.52 16.45
N THR A 51 -16.26 -17.61 17.11
CA THR A 51 -15.53 -17.93 18.34
C THR A 51 -16.35 -17.68 19.61
N ILE A 52 -17.56 -17.13 19.51
CA ILE A 52 -18.45 -16.86 20.65
C ILE A 52 -19.15 -18.15 21.08
N ASP A 53 -19.75 -18.86 20.14
CA ASP A 53 -20.54 -20.08 20.38
C ASP A 53 -19.90 -21.35 19.78
N ASN A 54 -18.76 -21.22 19.09
CA ASN A 54 -18.01 -22.31 18.45
C ASN A 54 -18.77 -22.98 17.30
N GLU A 55 -19.57 -22.22 16.56
CA GLU A 55 -20.27 -22.70 15.38
C GLU A 55 -19.59 -22.28 14.07
N TYR A 56 -19.94 -22.96 12.98
CA TYR A 56 -19.46 -22.65 11.64
C TYR A 56 -20.59 -22.08 10.79
N THR A 57 -20.29 -21.07 9.98
CA THR A 57 -21.19 -20.55 8.95
C THR A 57 -20.47 -20.33 7.63
N GLY A 58 -21.21 -20.42 6.52
CA GLY A 58 -20.74 -20.06 5.19
C GLY A 58 -21.29 -18.70 4.78
N ILE A 59 -20.42 -17.77 4.40
CA ILE A 59 -20.77 -16.44 3.88
C ILE A 59 -20.65 -16.43 2.36
N ILE A 60 -21.61 -15.83 1.67
CA ILE A 60 -21.69 -15.83 0.20
C ILE A 60 -21.76 -14.39 -0.31
N PHE A 61 -20.94 -14.09 -1.31
CA PHE A 61 -20.90 -12.80 -1.99
C PHE A 61 -21.17 -12.95 -3.49
N ALA A 62 -21.85 -11.98 -4.08
CA ALA A 62 -21.98 -11.82 -5.53
C ALA A 62 -21.72 -10.37 -5.94
N ARG A 63 -21.54 -10.13 -7.24
CA ARG A 63 -21.28 -8.79 -7.76
C ARG A 63 -22.56 -7.97 -7.83
N ASP A 64 -22.51 -6.74 -7.34
CA ASP A 64 -23.57 -5.74 -7.51
C ASP A 64 -23.53 -5.09 -8.90
N LEU A 65 -24.41 -4.10 -9.16
CA LEU A 65 -24.45 -3.38 -10.45
C LEU A 65 -23.18 -2.58 -10.75
N ASN A 66 -22.39 -2.22 -9.72
CA ASN A 66 -21.06 -1.62 -9.87
C ASN A 66 -19.94 -2.66 -9.86
N LYS A 67 -20.28 -3.94 -9.99
CA LYS A 67 -19.38 -5.09 -10.01
C LYS A 67 -18.55 -5.26 -8.72
N LYS A 68 -18.99 -4.70 -7.60
CA LYS A 68 -18.38 -4.91 -6.27
C LYS A 68 -18.92 -6.21 -5.69
N TYR A 69 -18.09 -7.04 -5.06
CA TYR A 69 -18.59 -8.21 -4.35
C TYR A 69 -19.30 -7.79 -3.06
N ARG A 70 -20.60 -8.02 -2.97
CA ARG A 70 -21.45 -7.70 -1.82
C ARG A 70 -21.97 -8.97 -1.18
N PHE A 71 -22.19 -8.93 0.13
CA PHE A 71 -22.84 -10.01 0.85
C PHE A 71 -24.25 -10.22 0.27
N ILE A 72 -24.61 -11.46 -0.04
CA ILE A 72 -25.95 -11.79 -0.54
C ILE A 72 -26.68 -12.82 0.32
N ASP A 73 -25.94 -13.70 0.99
CA ASP A 73 -26.55 -14.76 1.79
C ASP A 73 -25.52 -15.45 2.72
N MET A 74 -26.02 -16.22 3.68
CA MET A 74 -25.23 -17.08 4.54
C MET A 74 -25.90 -18.43 4.80
N THR A 75 -25.13 -19.43 5.22
CA THR A 75 -25.72 -20.67 5.76
C THR A 75 -26.20 -20.46 7.18
N GLU A 76 -27.08 -21.34 7.66
CA GLU A 76 -27.29 -21.51 9.10
C GLU A 76 -25.97 -21.84 9.79
N PHE A 77 -25.85 -21.42 11.04
CA PHE A 77 -24.79 -21.84 11.93
C PHE A 77 -24.96 -23.31 12.31
N ASP A 78 -23.85 -24.02 12.47
CA ASP A 78 -23.83 -25.44 12.81
C ASP A 78 -22.47 -25.79 13.43
N ASP A 79 -22.45 -26.62 14.46
CA ASP A 79 -21.23 -27.08 15.13
C ASP A 79 -20.37 -28.03 14.27
N ASN A 80 -20.87 -28.48 13.12
CA ASN A 80 -20.18 -29.40 12.23
C ASN A 80 -19.61 -28.72 10.97
N ARG A 81 -18.31 -28.40 11.02
CA ARG A 81 -17.54 -27.81 9.90
C ARG A 81 -17.80 -28.44 8.54
N ALA A 82 -17.78 -29.78 8.46
CA ALA A 82 -17.90 -30.49 7.18
C ALA A 82 -19.31 -30.38 6.60
N LYS A 83 -20.33 -30.43 7.47
CA LYS A 83 -21.73 -30.22 7.11
C LYS A 83 -21.96 -28.78 6.65
N THR A 84 -21.44 -27.79 7.37
CA THR A 84 -21.52 -26.36 6.98
C THR A 84 -20.85 -26.11 5.64
N LYS A 85 -19.64 -26.63 5.42
CA LYS A 85 -18.95 -26.53 4.12
C LYS A 85 -19.78 -27.14 2.99
N LYS A 86 -20.40 -28.32 3.20
CA LYS A 86 -21.27 -28.94 2.19
C LYS A 86 -22.50 -28.07 1.90
N ARG A 87 -23.11 -27.48 2.94
CA ARG A 87 -24.23 -26.53 2.80
C ARG A 87 -23.81 -25.29 2.02
N LEU A 88 -22.68 -24.67 2.36
CA LEU A 88 -22.11 -23.52 1.65
C LEU A 88 -21.95 -23.82 0.15
N LEU A 89 -21.28 -24.92 -0.20
CA LEU A 89 -21.08 -25.29 -1.60
C LEU A 89 -22.39 -25.59 -2.34
N ASN A 90 -23.39 -26.14 -1.67
CA ASN A 90 -24.72 -26.33 -2.27
C ASN A 90 -25.44 -25.00 -2.50
N LYS A 91 -25.39 -24.11 -1.52
CA LYS A 91 -26.03 -22.79 -1.57
C LYS A 91 -25.39 -21.89 -2.65
N ILE A 92 -24.07 -21.96 -2.82
CA ILE A 92 -23.39 -21.33 -3.96
C ILE A 92 -23.96 -21.83 -5.30
N ARG A 93 -24.19 -23.15 -5.46
CA ARG A 93 -24.77 -23.70 -6.71
C ARG A 93 -26.21 -23.28 -6.92
N GLU A 94 -26.97 -23.12 -5.84
CA GLU A 94 -28.36 -22.66 -5.87
C GLU A 94 -28.46 -21.19 -6.30
N LEU A 95 -27.61 -20.33 -5.75
CA LEU A 95 -27.62 -18.89 -6.01
C LEU A 95 -26.94 -18.51 -7.35
N HIS A 96 -26.02 -19.33 -7.86
CA HIS A 96 -25.23 -19.04 -9.07
C HIS A 96 -26.05 -18.61 -10.31
N PRO A 97 -27.18 -19.26 -10.67
CA PRO A 97 -27.96 -18.88 -11.85
C PRO A 97 -28.54 -17.46 -11.81
N SER A 98 -28.80 -16.93 -10.62
CA SER A 98 -29.37 -15.59 -10.38
C SER A 98 -28.46 -14.72 -9.52
N ALA A 99 -27.14 -14.97 -9.55
CA ALA A 99 -26.16 -14.24 -8.75
C ALA A 99 -26.20 -12.73 -9.00
N ASP A 100 -26.39 -12.32 -10.26
CA ASP A 100 -26.45 -10.91 -10.67
C ASP A 100 -27.70 -10.21 -10.11
N GLU A 101 -28.81 -10.93 -9.91
CA GLU A 101 -30.03 -10.40 -9.31
C GLU A 101 -29.90 -10.26 -7.79
N HIS A 102 -29.32 -11.28 -7.14
CA HIS A 102 -29.09 -11.27 -5.68
C HIS A 102 -28.03 -10.24 -5.26
N GLY A 103 -27.11 -9.89 -6.16
CA GLY A 103 -26.06 -8.91 -5.90
C GLY A 103 -26.57 -7.49 -5.73
N ILE A 104 -27.76 -7.16 -6.26
CA ILE A 104 -28.31 -5.80 -6.24
C ILE A 104 -28.60 -5.35 -4.81
N GLN A 105 -27.98 -4.23 -4.39
CA GLN A 105 -28.11 -3.68 -3.03
C GLN A 105 -29.06 -2.47 -2.96
N GLY A 106 -29.21 -1.74 -4.08
CA GLY A 106 -29.97 -0.49 -4.16
C GLY A 106 -29.17 0.77 -3.78
N ASP A 107 -27.89 0.63 -3.43
CA ASP A 107 -26.95 1.72 -3.12
C ASP A 107 -25.97 2.02 -4.27
N GLU A 108 -26.10 1.34 -5.41
CA GLU A 108 -25.18 1.44 -6.53
C GLU A 108 -25.29 2.77 -7.28
N SER A 109 -24.16 3.26 -7.78
CA SER A 109 -24.11 4.43 -8.65
C SER A 109 -24.48 4.07 -10.09
N VAL A 110 -24.89 5.09 -10.87
CA VAL A 110 -25.21 4.95 -12.30
C VAL A 110 -23.98 4.48 -13.10
N GLU A 111 -22.80 5.03 -12.77
CA GLU A 111 -21.54 4.68 -13.42
C GLU A 111 -20.66 3.86 -12.48
N THR A 112 -20.01 2.83 -13.03
CA THR A 112 -19.03 2.02 -12.30
C THR A 112 -17.65 2.65 -12.45
N MET A 113 -16.92 2.78 -11.35
CA MET A 113 -15.53 3.24 -11.38
C MET A 113 -14.68 2.33 -12.28
N ASP A 114 -14.01 2.92 -13.26
CA ASP A 114 -13.11 2.23 -14.19
C ASP A 114 -11.87 3.06 -14.52
N PHE A 115 -10.74 2.72 -13.90
CA PHE A 115 -9.45 3.36 -14.14
C PHE A 115 -8.93 3.15 -15.56
N PHE A 116 -9.41 2.13 -16.28
CA PHE A 116 -8.93 1.74 -17.60
C PHE A 116 -9.85 2.15 -18.75
N ILE A 117 -10.97 2.81 -18.46
CA ILE A 117 -11.86 3.35 -19.48
C ILE A 117 -11.09 4.29 -20.43
N ASP A 118 -11.40 4.26 -21.73
CA ASP A 118 -10.76 5.17 -22.68
C ASP A 118 -11.21 6.60 -22.44
N ILE A 119 -10.26 7.50 -22.15
CA ILE A 119 -10.51 8.93 -22.03
C ILE A 119 -10.01 9.67 -23.28
N ASN A 120 -10.69 10.75 -23.65
CA ASN A 120 -10.30 11.60 -24.78
C ASN A 120 -9.19 12.60 -24.37
N LYS A 121 -7.98 12.08 -24.09
CA LYS A 121 -6.79 12.89 -23.75
C LYS A 121 -5.61 12.48 -24.63
N LYS A 122 -4.76 13.46 -24.96
CA LYS A 122 -3.59 13.26 -25.84
C LYS A 122 -2.29 12.97 -25.07
N ASN A 123 -2.25 13.28 -23.79
CA ASN A 123 -1.08 13.19 -22.91
C ASN A 123 -1.17 11.98 -21.97
N ILE A 124 -1.49 10.81 -22.52
CA ILE A 124 -1.55 9.57 -21.76
C ILE A 124 -0.14 9.17 -21.31
N ASN A 125 0.00 8.74 -20.05
CA ASN A 125 1.25 8.32 -19.47
C ASN A 125 1.77 7.01 -20.10
N SER A 126 3.07 6.93 -20.39
CA SER A 126 3.68 5.71 -20.97
C SER A 126 3.57 4.49 -20.06
N ASP A 127 3.70 4.67 -18.75
CA ASP A 127 3.64 3.57 -17.78
C ASP A 127 2.20 3.10 -17.59
N PHE A 128 1.22 4.00 -17.71
CA PHE A 128 -0.19 3.61 -17.80
C PHE A 128 -0.48 2.79 -19.07
N ILE A 129 0.10 3.18 -20.22
CA ILE A 129 -0.04 2.40 -21.47
C ILE A 129 0.53 1.00 -21.30
N LEU A 130 1.71 0.88 -20.65
CA LEU A 130 2.29 -0.42 -20.32
C LEU A 130 1.35 -1.23 -19.42
N LEU A 131 0.88 -0.66 -18.31
CA LEU A 131 -0.07 -1.31 -17.40
C LEU A 131 -1.34 -1.79 -18.14
N LYS A 132 -1.89 -0.97 -19.04
CA LYS A 132 -3.16 -1.26 -19.73
C LYS A 132 -3.03 -2.35 -20.79
N ASN A 133 -1.92 -2.37 -21.52
CA ASN A 133 -1.79 -3.10 -22.79
C ASN A 133 -0.73 -4.21 -22.78
N ALA A 134 0.31 -4.14 -21.95
CA ALA A 134 1.39 -5.11 -21.98
C ALA A 134 0.94 -6.45 -21.33
N PRO A 135 1.09 -7.60 -22.03
CA PRO A 135 0.73 -8.92 -21.48
C PRO A 135 1.38 -9.22 -20.12
N GLU A 136 2.60 -8.75 -19.91
CA GLU A 136 3.41 -8.97 -18.71
C GLU A 136 3.01 -8.08 -17.52
N TYR A 137 2.01 -7.20 -17.71
CA TYR A 137 1.36 -6.43 -16.64
C TYR A 137 -0.12 -6.80 -16.46
N SER A 138 -0.60 -7.86 -17.14
CA SER A 138 -1.99 -8.33 -17.00
C SER A 138 -2.36 -8.61 -15.55
N ALA A 139 -1.46 -9.17 -14.75
CA ALA A 139 -1.75 -9.42 -13.35
C ALA A 139 -1.95 -8.14 -12.53
N ALA A 140 -1.15 -7.10 -12.78
CA ALA A 140 -1.30 -5.80 -12.12
C ALA A 140 -2.64 -5.15 -12.48
N LYS A 141 -2.99 -5.14 -13.78
CA LYS A 141 -4.27 -4.62 -14.25
C LYS A 141 -5.45 -5.35 -13.61
N ASN A 142 -5.41 -6.67 -13.63
CA ASN A 142 -6.53 -7.52 -13.20
C ASN A 142 -6.70 -7.56 -11.68
N ILE A 143 -5.67 -7.26 -10.87
CA ILE A 143 -5.83 -7.07 -9.43
C ILE A 143 -6.30 -5.65 -9.06
N ILE A 144 -5.95 -4.63 -9.85
CA ILE A 144 -6.44 -3.25 -9.66
C ILE A 144 -7.93 -3.13 -10.00
N GLU A 145 -8.40 -3.82 -11.05
CA GLU A 145 -9.77 -3.70 -11.55
C GLU A 145 -10.90 -4.01 -10.52
N PRO A 146 -10.83 -5.06 -9.69
CA PRO A 146 -11.83 -5.27 -8.64
C PRO A 146 -11.70 -4.26 -7.50
N LEU A 147 -10.48 -3.87 -7.12
CA LEU A 147 -10.22 -2.90 -6.06
C LEU A 147 -10.77 -1.52 -6.40
N MET A 148 -10.54 -1.03 -7.61
CA MET A 148 -10.85 0.37 -7.97
C MET A 148 -12.34 0.68 -7.81
N ARG A 149 -13.21 -0.34 -7.91
CA ARG A 149 -14.66 -0.22 -7.72
C ARG A 149 -15.03 0.20 -6.29
N TRP A 150 -14.15 -0.08 -5.34
CA TRP A 150 -14.29 0.32 -3.94
C TRP A 150 -13.61 1.65 -3.61
N TYR A 151 -12.71 2.12 -4.45
CA TYR A 151 -12.04 3.39 -4.27
C TYR A 151 -13.02 4.56 -4.52
N ALA A 152 -13.08 5.52 -3.60
CA ALA A 152 -13.92 6.70 -3.72
C ALA A 152 -13.15 7.84 -4.38
N ASP A 153 -13.57 8.23 -5.60
CA ASP A 153 -13.03 9.43 -6.28
C ASP A 153 -13.80 10.67 -5.83
N ILE A 154 -13.40 11.22 -4.68
CA ILE A 154 -14.07 12.36 -4.04
C ILE A 154 -14.02 13.61 -4.93
N ASP A 155 -12.91 13.82 -5.64
CA ASP A 155 -12.70 15.00 -6.50
C ASP A 155 -13.19 14.80 -7.95
N GLY A 156 -13.56 13.57 -8.33
CA GLY A 156 -14.03 13.21 -9.68
C GLY A 156 -12.96 13.29 -10.77
N ASN A 157 -11.68 13.32 -10.40
CA ASN A 157 -10.56 13.48 -11.34
C ASN A 157 -9.55 12.33 -11.27
N PHE A 158 -9.78 11.33 -10.42
CA PHE A 158 -8.84 10.25 -10.17
C PHE A 158 -8.52 9.48 -11.46
N VAL A 159 -9.56 9.09 -12.22
CA VAL A 159 -9.40 8.34 -13.47
C VAL A 159 -8.55 9.13 -14.47
N GLU A 160 -8.85 10.41 -14.69
CA GLU A 160 -8.06 11.24 -15.60
C GLU A 160 -6.59 11.33 -15.15
N GLN A 161 -6.35 11.57 -13.86
CA GLN A 161 -5.00 11.71 -13.31
C GLN A 161 -4.21 10.41 -13.36
N PHE A 162 -4.85 9.27 -13.07
CA PHE A 162 -4.26 7.94 -13.17
C PHE A 162 -3.78 7.68 -14.60
N GLN A 163 -4.52 8.11 -15.63
CA GLN A 163 -4.11 7.88 -17.02
C GLN A 163 -3.12 8.91 -17.57
N THR A 164 -2.94 10.05 -16.92
CA THR A 164 -2.17 11.19 -17.46
C THR A 164 -1.02 11.62 -16.53
N THR A 165 -1.02 12.85 -16.02
CA THR A 165 0.13 13.43 -15.32
C THR A 165 0.24 13.00 -13.86
N GLY A 166 -0.77 12.35 -13.30
CA GLY A 166 -0.83 11.92 -11.91
C GLY A 166 -0.52 10.45 -11.67
N PHE A 167 -0.10 9.68 -12.70
CA PHE A 167 0.02 8.22 -12.62
C PHE A 167 0.76 7.73 -11.36
N ASN A 168 1.99 8.17 -11.13
CA ASN A 168 2.77 7.73 -9.96
C ASN A 168 2.12 8.09 -8.62
N GLN A 169 1.54 9.29 -8.53
CA GLN A 169 0.83 9.74 -7.33
C GLN A 169 -0.39 8.85 -7.07
N ARG A 170 -1.18 8.54 -8.11
CA ARG A 170 -2.39 7.72 -7.99
C ARG A 170 -2.06 6.24 -7.75
N VAL A 171 -0.97 5.73 -8.30
CA VAL A 171 -0.44 4.39 -7.95
C VAL A 171 -0.06 4.33 -6.48
N TRP A 172 0.60 5.38 -5.96
CA TRP A 172 0.96 5.44 -4.54
C TRP A 172 -0.26 5.46 -3.62
N GLU A 173 -1.27 6.25 -3.95
CA GLU A 173 -2.55 6.28 -3.23
C GLU A 173 -3.28 4.94 -3.26
N VAL A 174 -3.33 4.27 -4.41
CA VAL A 174 -3.93 2.93 -4.51
C VAL A 174 -3.16 1.91 -3.67
N LEU A 175 -1.82 2.02 -3.62
CA LEU A 175 -1.02 1.13 -2.78
C LEU A 175 -1.28 1.38 -1.30
N LEU A 176 -1.38 2.63 -0.86
CA LEU A 176 -1.79 2.98 0.50
C LEU A 176 -3.19 2.46 0.82
N TYR A 177 -4.13 2.56 -0.14
CA TYR A 177 -5.47 1.99 0.01
C TYR A 177 -5.42 0.48 0.27
N CYS A 178 -4.62 -0.27 -0.50
CA CYS A 178 -4.39 -1.70 -0.25
C CYS A 178 -3.76 -1.97 1.13
N ILE A 179 -2.70 -1.22 1.48
CA ILE A 179 -1.95 -1.37 2.74
C ILE A 179 -2.88 -1.21 3.95
N PHE A 180 -3.63 -0.11 4.00
CA PHE A 180 -4.49 0.19 5.14
C PHE A 180 -5.70 -0.73 5.19
N THR A 181 -6.25 -1.15 4.03
CA THR A 181 -7.35 -2.12 4.02
C THR A 181 -6.89 -3.50 4.51
N GLU A 182 -5.69 -3.96 4.12
CA GLU A 182 -5.13 -5.23 4.62
C GLU A 182 -4.85 -5.17 6.13
N ASN A 183 -4.50 -3.99 6.64
CA ASN A 183 -4.26 -3.69 8.05
C ASN A 183 -5.51 -3.18 8.79
N ASP A 184 -6.70 -3.67 8.42
CA ASP A 184 -7.93 -3.49 9.21
C ASP A 184 -8.35 -2.03 9.46
N CYS A 185 -7.96 -1.14 8.55
CA CYS A 185 -8.40 0.25 8.56
C CYS A 185 -9.65 0.44 7.68
N VAL A 186 -10.56 1.27 8.17
CA VAL A 186 -11.78 1.68 7.46
C VAL A 186 -11.64 3.13 7.03
N PHE A 187 -11.99 3.42 5.78
CA PHE A 187 -11.90 4.76 5.18
C PHE A 187 -13.18 5.56 5.44
N ASP A 188 -13.01 6.80 5.87
CA ASP A 188 -14.05 7.82 5.89
C ASP A 188 -13.88 8.74 4.67
N THR A 189 -14.81 8.62 3.72
CA THR A 189 -14.77 9.34 2.44
C THR A 189 -15.64 10.59 2.46
N SER A 190 -16.00 11.09 3.65
CA SER A 190 -16.82 12.30 3.82
C SER A 190 -16.04 13.60 3.61
N PHE A 191 -14.71 13.53 3.53
CA PHE A 191 -13.81 14.68 3.46
C PHE A 191 -12.84 14.52 2.28
N ASN A 192 -12.54 15.63 1.59
CA ASN A 192 -11.66 15.65 0.42
C ASN A 192 -10.16 15.81 0.74
N ALA A 193 -9.83 16.13 1.99
CA ALA A 193 -8.46 16.26 2.46
C ALA A 193 -8.37 15.99 3.97
N PRO A 194 -7.25 15.48 4.51
CA PRO A 194 -6.16 14.82 3.79
C PRO A 194 -6.63 13.67 2.90
N ASP A 195 -5.77 13.20 1.99
CA ASP A 195 -6.12 12.15 1.01
C ASP A 195 -6.87 10.95 1.62
N PHE A 196 -6.51 10.55 2.86
CA PHE A 196 -7.23 9.53 3.62
C PHE A 196 -7.56 9.96 5.04
N ASN A 197 -8.82 9.78 5.43
CA ASN A 197 -9.26 9.78 6.82
C ASN A 197 -9.67 8.36 7.19
N LEU A 198 -9.11 7.83 8.26
CA LEU A 198 -9.11 6.40 8.55
C LEU A 198 -9.48 6.13 10.00
N SER A 199 -9.96 4.92 10.25
CA SER A 199 -10.03 4.35 11.59
C SER A 199 -9.44 2.94 11.57
N TYR A 200 -8.38 2.71 12.34
CA TYR A 200 -7.90 1.37 12.62
C TYR A 200 -8.87 0.67 13.56
N VAL A 201 -9.27 -0.55 13.21
CA VAL A 201 -10.23 -1.35 13.97
C VAL A 201 -9.50 -2.54 14.59
N ASN A 202 -9.46 -2.59 15.92
CA ASN A 202 -8.95 -3.73 16.65
C ASN A 202 -9.98 -4.13 17.71
N GLY A 203 -10.76 -5.17 17.41
CA GLY A 203 -11.90 -5.53 18.24
C GLY A 203 -12.94 -4.42 18.27
N PHE A 204 -13.31 -4.00 19.48
CA PHE A 204 -14.23 -2.88 19.71
C PHE A 204 -13.52 -1.52 19.75
N ASN A 205 -12.18 -1.50 19.73
CA ASN A 205 -11.42 -0.27 19.72
C ASN A 205 -11.35 0.30 18.30
N ARG A 206 -11.48 1.62 18.20
CA ARG A 206 -11.30 2.38 16.96
C ARG A 206 -10.34 3.52 17.21
N ILE A 207 -9.26 3.56 16.44
CA ILE A 207 -8.25 4.62 16.53
C ILE A 207 -8.31 5.44 15.25
N PRO A 208 -8.83 6.68 15.28
CA PRO A 208 -8.91 7.52 14.10
C PRO A 208 -7.56 8.18 13.81
N PHE A 209 -7.21 8.31 12.52
CA PHE A 209 -6.01 8.98 12.05
C PHE A 209 -6.19 9.47 10.61
N SER A 210 -5.30 10.34 10.13
CA SER A 210 -5.33 10.84 8.76
C SER A 210 -3.97 10.69 8.08
N ILE A 211 -4.00 10.47 6.76
CA ILE A 211 -2.81 10.30 5.93
C ILE A 211 -2.90 11.25 4.74
N GLU A 212 -1.84 11.99 4.48
CA GLU A 212 -1.65 12.73 3.23
C GLU A 212 -0.61 12.03 2.36
N ALA A 213 -0.95 11.72 1.11
CA ALA A 213 -0.05 11.11 0.16
C ALA A 213 0.70 12.17 -0.68
N THR A 214 1.97 11.91 -0.95
CA THR A 214 2.76 12.78 -1.82
C THR A 214 3.87 12.03 -2.53
N THR A 215 4.33 12.58 -3.64
CA THR A 215 5.42 12.01 -4.44
C THR A 215 6.56 13.00 -4.62
N VAL A 216 7.80 12.51 -4.66
CA VAL A 216 8.96 13.24 -5.15
C VAL A 216 9.05 12.99 -6.65
N ASN A 217 8.66 13.98 -7.44
CA ASN A 217 8.67 13.85 -8.90
C ASN A 217 9.98 14.35 -9.51
N LYS A 218 10.21 13.93 -10.75
CA LYS A 218 11.35 14.39 -11.57
C LYS A 218 11.43 15.93 -11.52
N PRO A 219 12.61 16.50 -11.22
CA PRO A 219 12.75 17.94 -11.11
C PRO A 219 12.43 18.62 -12.44
N VAL A 220 11.68 19.73 -12.36
CA VAL A 220 11.39 20.61 -13.49
C VAL A 220 11.74 22.05 -13.13
N ASP A 221 12.09 22.85 -14.13
CA ASP A 221 12.35 24.27 -13.97
C ASP A 221 11.03 25.07 -13.87
N ARG A 222 11.13 26.39 -13.76
CA ARG A 222 9.95 27.29 -13.67
C ARG A 222 9.06 27.26 -14.93
N ARG A 223 9.56 26.73 -16.05
CA ARG A 223 8.84 26.57 -17.32
C ARG A 223 8.29 25.15 -17.50
N GLY A 224 8.46 24.28 -16.49
CA GLY A 224 8.04 22.87 -16.54
C GLY A 224 8.99 21.98 -17.34
N GLN A 225 10.18 22.46 -17.71
CA GLN A 225 11.15 21.65 -18.45
C GLN A 225 11.95 20.76 -17.50
N PRO A 226 12.20 19.48 -17.84
CA PRO A 226 13.00 18.59 -17.00
C PRO A 226 14.39 19.15 -16.70
N ILE A 227 14.76 19.15 -15.42
CA ILE A 227 16.12 19.47 -14.97
C ILE A 227 16.94 18.17 -14.99
N PRO A 228 18.18 18.20 -15.51
CA PRO A 228 19.09 17.06 -15.44
C PRO A 228 19.29 16.60 -13.99
N MET A 229 19.19 15.30 -13.77
CA MET A 229 19.51 14.69 -12.48
C MET A 229 20.99 14.28 -12.49
N PRO A 230 21.67 14.31 -11.33
CA PRO A 230 22.99 13.71 -11.22
C PRO A 230 22.94 12.22 -11.56
N GLU A 231 24.04 11.71 -12.10
CA GLU A 231 24.21 10.29 -12.33
C GLU A 231 24.31 9.57 -10.98
N VAL A 232 23.69 8.39 -10.88
CA VAL A 232 23.76 7.56 -9.68
C VAL A 232 24.76 6.45 -9.93
N ASN A 233 26.00 6.65 -9.47
CA ASN A 233 27.02 5.61 -9.46
C ASN A 233 27.27 5.12 -8.02
N ARG A 234 26.69 3.97 -7.66
CA ARG A 234 26.83 3.37 -6.32
C ARG A 234 28.22 2.76 -6.07
N GLU A 235 29.01 2.50 -7.12
CA GLU A 235 30.38 2.01 -6.98
C GLU A 235 31.33 3.14 -6.56
N ASN A 236 30.99 4.39 -6.89
CA ASN A 236 31.69 5.58 -6.40
C ASN A 236 31.08 6.03 -5.05
N ILE A 237 31.58 5.45 -3.97
CA ILE A 237 31.04 5.63 -2.60
C ILE A 237 30.98 7.12 -2.22
N ASP A 238 32.00 7.91 -2.53
CA ASP A 238 32.05 9.34 -2.16
C ASP A 238 30.99 10.16 -2.91
N GLU A 239 30.83 9.90 -4.20
CA GLU A 239 29.80 10.57 -5.01
C GLU A 239 28.39 10.16 -4.57
N TYR A 240 28.18 8.86 -4.33
CA TYR A 240 26.89 8.35 -3.86
C TYR A 240 26.53 8.90 -2.47
N ASN A 241 27.50 8.93 -1.54
CA ASN A 241 27.32 9.55 -0.23
C ASN A 241 26.97 11.04 -0.35
N ASN A 242 27.62 11.77 -1.26
CA ASN A 242 27.25 13.16 -1.52
C ASN A 242 25.80 13.29 -2.05
N LEU A 243 25.31 12.34 -2.86
CA LEU A 243 23.91 12.34 -3.28
C LEU A 243 22.96 12.09 -2.10
N LEU A 244 23.29 11.14 -1.23
CA LEU A 244 22.49 10.80 -0.04
C LEU A 244 22.45 11.96 0.96
N VAL A 245 23.59 12.61 1.21
CA VAL A 245 23.69 13.69 2.19
C VAL A 245 23.18 15.01 1.62
N ASN A 246 23.33 15.29 0.32
CA ASN A 246 23.05 16.62 -0.22
C ASN A 246 21.95 16.66 -1.29
N TYR A 247 21.96 15.77 -2.28
CA TYR A 247 21.01 15.86 -3.39
C TYR A 247 19.59 15.42 -2.99
N PHE A 248 19.41 14.16 -2.61
CA PHE A 248 18.09 13.58 -2.34
C PHE A 248 17.32 14.27 -1.21
N PRO A 249 17.94 14.72 -0.10
CA PRO A 249 17.26 15.51 0.93
C PRO A 249 16.61 16.79 0.38
N THR A 250 17.29 17.46 -0.55
CA THR A 250 16.72 18.64 -1.21
C THR A 250 15.53 18.30 -2.11
N ARG A 251 15.35 17.04 -2.50
CA ARG A 251 14.20 16.57 -3.28
C ARG A 251 13.03 16.22 -2.38
N TYR A 252 13.26 15.51 -1.28
CA TYR A 252 12.26 15.19 -0.25
C TYR A 252 11.68 16.43 0.42
N SER A 253 12.50 17.44 0.70
CA SER A 253 12.06 18.67 1.37
C SER A 253 10.95 19.43 0.66
N GLY A 254 10.93 19.44 -0.68
CA GLY A 254 9.93 20.20 -1.44
C GLY A 254 8.50 19.74 -1.14
N PRO A 255 8.17 18.47 -1.42
CA PRO A 255 6.86 17.90 -1.10
C PRO A 255 6.53 17.95 0.40
N LEU A 256 7.45 17.58 1.28
CA LEU A 256 7.20 17.54 2.72
C LEU A 256 6.90 18.93 3.30
N LEU A 257 7.67 19.96 2.94
CA LEU A 257 7.39 21.34 3.34
C LEU A 257 6.09 21.86 2.73
N ALA A 258 5.74 21.44 1.51
CA ALA A 258 4.48 21.82 0.89
C ALA A 258 3.28 21.24 1.66
N LYS A 259 3.37 19.99 2.14
CA LYS A 259 2.33 19.36 2.97
C LYS A 259 2.28 19.94 4.38
N LEU A 260 3.42 20.21 5.01
CA LEU A 260 3.48 20.90 6.31
C LEU A 260 2.73 22.25 6.28
N LYS A 261 2.92 23.03 5.21
CA LYS A 261 2.23 24.33 5.03
C LYS A 261 0.72 24.24 4.87
N ARG A 262 0.15 23.06 4.56
CA ARG A 262 -1.30 22.89 4.43
C ARG A 262 -2.02 22.90 5.76
N LYS A 263 -1.30 22.61 6.86
CA LYS A 263 -1.85 22.63 8.22
C LYS A 263 -3.16 21.84 8.36
N TYR A 264 -3.19 20.62 7.81
CA TYR A 264 -4.40 19.80 7.83
C TYR A 264 -4.94 19.54 9.24
N TRP A 265 -4.08 19.55 10.26
CA TRP A 265 -4.44 19.43 11.68
C TRP A 265 -5.33 20.58 12.21
N GLU A 266 -5.43 21.70 11.50
CA GLU A 266 -6.38 22.79 11.83
C GLU A 266 -7.81 22.47 11.37
N GLN A 267 -8.02 21.43 10.55
CA GLN A 267 -9.35 20.99 10.13
C GLN A 267 -10.04 20.19 11.24
N GLU A 268 -11.34 20.43 11.45
CA GLU A 268 -12.11 19.84 12.56
C GLU A 268 -12.05 18.30 12.58
N HIS A 269 -12.10 17.65 11.42
CA HIS A 269 -12.07 16.20 11.31
C HIS A 269 -10.67 15.58 11.48
N VAL A 270 -9.61 16.38 11.48
CA VAL A 270 -8.21 15.92 11.69
C VAL A 270 -7.68 16.30 13.06
N SER A 271 -8.14 17.43 13.61
CA SER A 271 -7.65 18.00 14.86
C SER A 271 -7.72 17.00 16.03
N GLY A 272 -6.67 16.97 16.85
CA GLY A 272 -6.58 16.08 18.01
C GLY A 272 -6.25 14.61 17.69
N LYS A 273 -5.93 14.28 16.43
CA LYS A 273 -5.68 12.91 15.96
C LYS A 273 -4.28 12.78 15.36
N PRO A 274 -3.72 11.56 15.29
CA PRO A 274 -2.50 11.32 14.53
C PRO A 274 -2.68 11.69 13.05
N PHE A 275 -1.71 12.40 12.50
CA PHE A 275 -1.64 12.81 11.10
C PHE A 275 -0.27 12.47 10.54
N ALA A 276 -0.19 11.60 9.53
CA ALA A 276 1.07 11.24 8.91
C ALA A 276 1.12 11.62 7.43
N VAL A 277 2.33 11.80 6.89
CA VAL A 277 2.54 12.05 5.46
C VAL A 277 3.20 10.81 4.85
N ALA A 278 2.58 10.25 3.82
CA ALA A 278 3.11 9.10 3.08
C ALA A 278 3.78 9.57 1.80
N ILE A 279 5.10 9.37 1.69
CA ILE A 279 5.93 9.86 0.59
C ILE A 279 6.54 8.72 -0.22
N ALA A 280 6.42 8.81 -1.54
CA ALA A 280 7.09 7.93 -2.49
C ALA A 280 8.08 8.72 -3.37
N ASP A 281 9.25 8.14 -3.65
CA ASP A 281 10.20 8.72 -4.61
C ASP A 281 9.94 8.18 -6.02
N CYS A 282 9.54 9.09 -6.91
CA CYS A 282 9.15 8.81 -8.28
C CYS A 282 9.98 9.63 -9.29
N GLN A 283 11.20 10.02 -8.91
CA GLN A 283 12.10 10.76 -9.80
C GLN A 283 12.50 9.96 -11.04
N PHE A 284 12.60 8.63 -10.90
CA PHE A 284 12.90 7.65 -11.93
C PHE A 284 12.49 6.24 -11.45
N LYS A 285 12.49 5.24 -12.33
CA LYS A 285 12.14 3.85 -11.95
C LYS A 285 13.12 3.34 -10.89
N GLY A 286 12.61 2.89 -9.75
CA GLY A 286 13.42 2.42 -8.62
C GLY A 286 14.10 3.52 -7.80
N ALA A 287 13.65 4.78 -7.89
CA ALA A 287 14.25 5.88 -7.13
C ALA A 287 14.22 5.64 -5.61
N GLY A 288 13.13 5.08 -5.07
CA GLY A 288 13.06 4.70 -3.65
C GLY A 288 14.17 3.74 -3.20
N ASN A 289 14.54 2.76 -4.04
CA ASN A 289 15.66 1.85 -3.77
C ASN A 289 17.01 2.58 -3.66
N VAL A 290 17.15 3.75 -4.30
CA VAL A 290 18.39 4.55 -4.31
C VAL A 290 18.39 5.60 -3.20
N SER A 291 17.26 6.24 -2.93
CA SER A 291 17.21 7.43 -2.09
C SER A 291 16.73 7.16 -0.66
N HIS A 292 16.35 5.92 -0.31
CA HIS A 292 15.79 5.58 1.00
C HIS A 292 16.67 6.04 2.17
N ASP A 293 18.00 5.86 2.09
CA ASP A 293 18.94 6.25 3.14
C ASP A 293 19.06 7.77 3.33
N ALA A 294 18.66 8.57 2.33
CA ALA A 294 18.71 10.02 2.40
C ALA A 294 17.54 10.63 3.18
N LEU A 295 16.38 9.97 3.18
CA LEU A 295 15.18 10.44 3.85
C LEU A 295 15.38 10.60 5.38
N PRO A 296 15.86 9.59 6.14
CA PRO A 296 16.06 9.75 7.58
C PRO A 296 17.09 10.84 7.93
N LEU A 297 18.11 11.07 7.09
CA LEU A 297 19.06 12.18 7.28
C LEU A 297 18.33 13.53 7.27
N TYR A 298 17.41 13.72 6.32
CA TYR A 298 16.59 14.92 6.25
C TYR A 298 15.59 15.02 7.41
N LEU A 299 14.93 13.91 7.75
CA LEU A 299 13.87 13.90 8.75
C LEU A 299 14.39 14.24 10.15
N TYR A 300 15.51 13.62 10.54
CA TYR A 300 16.03 13.70 11.91
C TYR A 300 17.20 14.67 12.08
N GLY A 301 17.84 15.12 11.01
CA GLY A 301 18.90 16.13 11.11
C GLY A 301 20.25 15.61 11.55
N PHE A 302 20.51 14.30 11.43
CA PHE A 302 21.81 13.73 11.75
C PHE A 302 22.08 12.45 10.95
N GLN A 303 23.37 12.11 10.84
CA GLN A 303 23.84 10.81 10.39
C GLN A 303 24.33 10.00 11.59
N GLN A 304 24.04 8.71 11.58
CA GLN A 304 24.54 7.76 12.58
C GLN A 304 25.52 6.79 11.92
N LYS A 305 26.73 6.68 12.45
CA LYS A 305 27.72 5.68 12.04
C LYS A 305 27.60 4.46 12.96
N VAL A 306 27.28 3.32 12.34
CA VAL A 306 27.16 2.02 13.02
C VAL A 306 28.40 1.20 12.65
N THR A 307 29.14 0.75 13.66
CA THR A 307 30.27 -0.17 13.51
C THR A 307 29.89 -1.56 13.98
N SER A 308 30.79 -2.53 13.76
CA SER A 308 30.63 -3.92 14.22
C SER A 308 30.50 -4.05 15.75
N GLU A 309 30.90 -3.03 16.51
CA GLU A 309 30.83 -3.00 17.97
C GLU A 309 29.59 -2.23 18.51
N GLY A 310 28.82 -1.59 17.60
CA GLY A 310 27.63 -0.82 17.93
C GLY A 310 27.62 0.57 17.28
N VAL A 311 26.78 1.46 17.78
CA VAL A 311 26.74 2.86 17.30
C VAL A 311 27.95 3.61 17.89
N GLU A 312 28.84 4.10 17.02
CA GLU A 312 30.02 4.87 17.44
C GLU A 312 29.74 6.37 17.49
N ASP A 313 29.20 6.94 16.41
CA ASP A 313 29.16 8.40 16.23
C ASP A 313 27.83 8.90 15.65
N ARG A 314 27.36 10.02 16.22
CA ARG A 314 26.28 10.85 15.67
C ARG A 314 26.87 12.16 15.17
N GLU A 315 26.63 12.46 13.90
CA GLU A 315 27.04 13.71 13.27
C GLU A 315 25.79 14.52 12.89
N ASN A 316 25.61 15.69 13.51
CA ASN A 316 24.47 16.54 13.19
C ASN A 316 24.67 17.18 11.80
N ILE A 317 23.59 17.21 11.03
CA ILE A 317 23.54 17.83 9.71
C ILE A 317 22.74 19.12 9.86
N GLY A 318 23.38 20.28 9.68
CA GLY A 318 22.65 21.56 9.77
C GLY A 318 21.83 21.85 8.51
N CYS A 319 22.39 21.55 7.34
CA CYS A 319 21.76 21.82 6.05
C CYS A 319 22.22 20.81 4.99
N HIS A 320 21.41 20.70 3.93
CA HIS A 320 21.70 19.95 2.73
C HIS A 320 21.87 20.93 1.57
N ILE A 321 23.01 20.88 0.89
CA ILE A 321 23.38 21.87 -0.13
C ILE A 321 23.58 21.19 -1.49
N TRP A 322 22.75 21.54 -2.47
CA TRP A 322 22.93 21.08 -3.85
C TRP A 322 22.87 22.24 -4.84
N GLY A 323 24.00 22.56 -5.46
CA GLY A 323 24.14 23.74 -6.31
C GLY A 323 23.86 25.01 -5.52
N THR A 324 22.82 25.75 -5.91
CA THR A 324 22.37 26.97 -5.21
C THR A 324 21.24 26.72 -4.21
N LYS A 325 20.74 25.48 -4.11
CA LYS A 325 19.67 25.12 -3.20
C LYS A 325 20.26 24.70 -1.85
N GLU A 326 19.85 25.40 -0.80
CA GLU A 326 20.16 25.10 0.58
C GLU A 326 18.86 24.79 1.33
N VAL A 327 18.84 23.69 2.07
CA VAL A 327 17.67 23.21 2.80
C VAL A 327 18.09 22.88 4.24
N PRO A 328 17.47 23.48 5.26
CA PRO A 328 17.69 23.08 6.65
C PRO A 328 17.33 21.60 6.85
N SER A 329 18.17 20.88 7.59
CA SER A 329 17.88 19.50 7.97
C SER A 329 16.97 19.46 9.22
N GLY A 330 16.53 18.26 9.60
CA GLY A 330 15.67 18.06 10.78
C GLY A 330 14.24 18.51 10.52
N PHE A 331 13.57 17.89 9.53
CA PHE A 331 12.17 18.17 9.22
C PHE A 331 11.26 18.11 10.47
N PHE A 332 11.49 17.16 11.37
CA PHE A 332 10.71 16.99 12.60
C PHE A 332 10.96 18.06 13.67
N GLU A 333 11.98 18.92 13.47
CA GLU A 333 12.31 20.05 14.35
C GLU A 333 11.78 21.38 13.79
N LEU A 334 11.14 21.38 12.61
CA LEU A 334 10.56 22.57 12.02
C LEU A 334 9.29 22.99 12.77
N GLU A 335 9.01 24.29 12.78
CA GLU A 335 7.77 24.83 13.35
C GLU A 335 6.53 24.20 12.71
N GLY A 336 5.62 23.69 13.54
CA GLY A 336 4.40 23.01 13.14
C GLY A 336 4.58 21.52 12.86
N ALA A 337 5.82 21.01 12.77
CA ALA A 337 6.08 19.60 12.51
C ALA A 337 5.64 18.71 13.68
N GLU A 338 5.49 19.23 14.90
CA GLU A 338 4.88 18.53 16.04
C GLU A 338 3.45 18.04 15.76
N ASN A 339 2.78 18.57 14.73
CA ASN A 339 1.46 18.11 14.28
C ASN A 339 1.53 16.97 13.25
N ILE A 340 2.73 16.58 12.80
CA ILE A 340 2.96 15.42 11.94
C ILE A 340 3.48 14.29 12.81
N SER A 341 2.68 13.22 12.92
CA SER A 341 2.95 12.04 13.73
C SER A 341 4.10 11.20 13.20
N ALA A 342 4.16 11.01 11.89
CA ALA A 342 5.15 10.17 11.23
C ALA A 342 5.25 10.48 9.72
N ILE A 343 6.32 9.98 9.10
CA ILE A 343 6.49 9.91 7.65
C ILE A 343 6.52 8.45 7.21
N LEU A 344 5.65 8.07 6.29
CA LEU A 344 5.59 6.71 5.74
C LEU A 344 6.31 6.69 4.38
N PHE A 345 7.05 5.62 4.11
CA PHE A 345 7.84 5.46 2.89
C PHE A 345 7.90 3.99 2.47
N SER A 346 8.01 3.70 1.17
CA SER A 346 8.31 2.36 0.66
C SER A 346 9.35 2.44 -0.46
N PRO A 347 10.36 1.54 -0.49
CA PRO A 347 11.29 1.43 -1.60
C PRO A 347 10.63 0.84 -2.86
N SER A 348 9.50 0.12 -2.73
CA SER A 348 8.67 -0.39 -3.84
C SER A 348 7.26 0.18 -3.76
N SER A 349 7.09 1.37 -4.35
CA SER A 349 5.82 2.11 -4.42
C SER A 349 5.26 2.18 -5.84
N ASP A 350 5.64 1.27 -6.72
CA ASP A 350 5.30 1.27 -8.15
C ASP A 350 4.40 0.09 -8.56
N ILE A 351 4.05 0.05 -9.85
CA ILE A 351 3.19 -0.99 -10.43
C ILE A 351 3.77 -2.40 -10.29
N ASP A 352 5.08 -2.55 -10.11
CA ASP A 352 5.69 -3.88 -10.01
C ASP A 352 5.20 -4.60 -8.74
N LYS A 353 4.87 -3.88 -7.66
CA LYS A 353 4.19 -4.44 -6.46
C LYS A 353 2.84 -5.07 -6.83
N PHE A 354 2.00 -4.34 -7.56
CA PHE A 354 0.71 -4.86 -8.03
C PHE A 354 0.87 -6.05 -8.97
N ASN A 355 1.90 -6.03 -9.82
CA ASN A 355 2.17 -7.12 -10.74
C ASN A 355 2.53 -8.41 -9.99
N ARG A 356 3.39 -8.32 -8.97
CA ARG A 356 3.73 -9.46 -8.10
C ARG A 356 2.52 -9.96 -7.31
N MET A 357 1.75 -9.05 -6.72
CA MET A 357 0.57 -9.40 -5.92
C MET A 357 -0.54 -10.03 -6.78
N GLY A 358 -0.78 -9.51 -7.98
CA GLY A 358 -1.69 -10.15 -8.93
C GLY A 358 -1.18 -11.52 -9.40
N LEU A 359 0.11 -11.63 -9.72
CA LEU A 359 0.67 -12.85 -10.29
C LEU A 359 0.68 -13.99 -9.27
N LYS A 360 0.97 -13.71 -7.99
CA LYS A 360 0.93 -14.73 -6.92
C LYS A 360 -0.48 -15.32 -6.76
N ASP A 361 -1.52 -14.52 -7.00
CA ASP A 361 -2.92 -14.87 -6.81
C ASP A 361 -3.65 -15.24 -8.11
N GLY A 362 -2.90 -15.43 -9.20
CA GLY A 362 -3.42 -15.95 -10.47
C GLY A 362 -4.31 -14.95 -11.23
N PHE A 363 -4.03 -13.65 -11.12
CA PHE A 363 -4.71 -12.61 -11.89
C PHE A 363 -4.13 -12.42 -13.31
N ASN A 364 -3.13 -13.21 -13.71
CA ASN A 364 -2.50 -13.09 -15.03
C ASN A 364 -3.29 -13.82 -16.13
N ASP A 365 -3.43 -13.18 -17.28
CA ASP A 365 -3.98 -13.82 -18.49
C ASP A 365 -2.89 -14.54 -19.33
N ASN A 366 -1.63 -14.16 -19.10
CA ASN A 366 -0.47 -14.63 -19.86
C ASN A 366 0.53 -15.34 -18.94
N LYS A 367 1.34 -16.24 -19.52
CA LYS A 367 2.39 -16.93 -18.77
C LYS A 367 3.67 -16.11 -18.80
N TYR A 368 4.05 -15.57 -17.66
CA TYR A 368 5.35 -14.95 -17.40
C TYR A 368 5.71 -15.18 -15.94
N LYS A 369 6.94 -14.83 -15.58
CA LYS A 369 7.41 -14.86 -14.20
C LYS A 369 7.99 -13.51 -13.81
N ILE A 370 8.10 -13.27 -12.51
CA ILE A 370 8.83 -12.12 -11.96
C ILE A 370 9.93 -12.66 -11.05
N ARG A 371 11.17 -12.23 -11.25
CA ARG A 371 12.24 -12.34 -10.27
C ARG A 371 12.13 -11.14 -9.35
N ARG A 372 11.78 -11.37 -8.09
CA ARG A 372 11.86 -10.37 -7.04
C ARG A 372 13.17 -10.54 -6.29
N THR A 373 13.95 -9.47 -6.20
CA THR A 373 15.19 -9.44 -5.42
C THR A 373 15.05 -8.36 -4.37
N VAL A 374 15.11 -8.74 -3.10
CA VAL A 374 15.06 -7.80 -1.98
C VAL A 374 16.41 -7.74 -1.26
N LYS A 375 16.78 -6.56 -0.78
CA LYS A 375 17.91 -6.37 0.13
C LYS A 375 17.39 -6.23 1.55
N SER A 376 17.84 -7.11 2.44
CA SER A 376 17.36 -7.21 3.82
C SER A 376 18.47 -7.69 4.74
N PRO A 377 18.52 -7.27 6.02
CA PRO A 377 19.53 -7.75 6.94
C PRO A 377 19.24 -9.20 7.36
N ASN A 378 20.30 -10.01 7.40
CA ASN A 378 20.25 -11.32 8.03
C ASN A 378 20.18 -11.13 9.56
N ILE A 379 19.14 -11.63 10.22
CA ILE A 379 18.94 -11.41 11.67
C ILE A 379 19.98 -12.08 12.57
N HIS A 380 20.81 -12.97 12.03
CA HIS A 380 21.87 -13.65 12.77
C HIS A 380 23.22 -12.94 12.62
N THR A 381 23.53 -12.41 11.43
CA THR A 381 24.83 -11.77 11.14
C THR A 381 24.74 -10.25 11.08
N TRP A 382 23.54 -9.69 10.92
CA TRP A 382 23.25 -8.28 10.63
C TRP A 382 23.87 -7.76 9.33
N GLU A 383 24.44 -8.64 8.51
CA GLU A 383 24.88 -8.30 7.16
C GLU A 383 23.68 -8.21 6.22
N PHE A 384 23.72 -7.25 5.30
CA PHE A 384 22.69 -7.15 4.27
C PHE A 384 22.91 -8.20 3.18
N GLU A 385 21.85 -8.94 2.88
CA GLU A 385 21.85 -9.99 1.87
C GLU A 385 20.85 -9.66 0.75
N LEU A 386 21.12 -10.21 -0.44
CA LEU A 386 20.19 -10.20 -1.56
C LEU A 386 19.39 -11.50 -1.56
N ILE A 387 18.08 -11.41 -1.31
CA ILE A 387 17.16 -12.54 -1.27
C ILE A 387 16.35 -12.54 -2.57
N THR A 388 16.53 -13.57 -3.40
CA THR A 388 15.83 -13.70 -4.68
C THR A 388 14.70 -14.74 -4.62
N LYS A 389 13.50 -14.38 -5.09
CA LYS A 389 12.35 -15.28 -5.26
C LYS A 389 11.77 -15.17 -6.67
N ILE A 390 11.13 -16.24 -7.14
CA ILE A 390 10.45 -16.28 -8.45
C ILE A 390 8.94 -16.37 -8.24
N VAL A 391 8.18 -15.47 -8.86
CA VAL A 391 6.71 -15.40 -8.83
C VAL A 391 6.15 -15.81 -10.20
N PRO A 392 5.07 -16.61 -10.29
CA PRO A 392 4.35 -17.22 -9.17
C PRO A 392 5.02 -18.53 -8.72
N THR A 393 4.93 -18.80 -7.42
CA THR A 393 5.20 -20.12 -6.84
C THR A 393 4.35 -20.30 -5.60
N LYS A 394 3.94 -21.53 -5.29
CA LYS A 394 3.12 -21.84 -4.10
C LYS A 394 3.78 -21.45 -2.77
N LYS A 395 5.10 -21.26 -2.77
CA LYS A 395 5.88 -20.85 -1.59
C LYS A 395 6.03 -19.34 -1.45
N TYR A 396 5.57 -18.57 -2.45
CA TYR A 396 5.71 -17.12 -2.42
C TYR A 396 4.58 -16.49 -1.63
N THR A 397 4.96 -15.71 -0.63
CA THR A 397 4.07 -14.86 0.15
C THR A 397 4.65 -13.45 0.13
N GLU A 398 3.76 -12.46 0.17
CA GLU A 398 4.06 -11.04 0.24
C GLU A 398 2.79 -10.35 0.73
N THR A 399 2.88 -9.43 1.68
CA THR A 399 1.79 -8.53 2.09
C THR A 399 1.94 -7.17 1.41
N TRP A 400 0.88 -6.37 1.39
CA TRP A 400 0.90 -5.03 0.78
C TRP A 400 1.84 -4.09 1.51
N ASP A 401 1.92 -4.21 2.84
CA ASP A 401 2.79 -3.43 3.72
C ASP A 401 4.21 -3.98 3.87
N GLU A 402 4.52 -5.12 3.24
CA GLU A 402 5.88 -5.66 3.22
C GLU A 402 6.83 -4.68 2.52
N GLY A 403 7.85 -4.23 3.27
CA GLY A 403 8.82 -3.21 2.85
C GLY A 403 8.43 -1.78 3.18
N LEU A 404 7.27 -1.56 3.81
CA LEU A 404 6.89 -0.24 4.31
C LEU A 404 7.78 0.18 5.48
N VAL A 405 8.11 1.46 5.54
CA VAL A 405 8.91 2.10 6.59
C VAL A 405 8.12 3.25 7.18
N VAL A 406 8.13 3.36 8.51
CA VAL A 406 7.49 4.44 9.26
C VAL A 406 8.55 5.16 10.08
N TYR A 407 8.85 6.40 9.72
CA TYR A 407 9.73 7.28 10.49
C TYR A 407 8.90 8.09 11.47
N HIS A 408 8.98 7.78 12.76
CA HIS A 408 8.18 8.44 13.79
C HIS A 408 8.77 9.79 14.17
N ASN A 409 7.91 10.81 14.29
CA ASN A 409 8.32 12.11 14.78
C ASN A 409 8.50 12.06 16.31
N PRO A 410 9.71 12.32 16.85
CA PRO A 410 9.94 12.33 18.30
C PRO A 410 9.17 13.44 19.04
N ASN A 411 8.77 14.50 18.33
CA ASN A 411 8.09 15.67 18.87
C ASN A 411 6.57 15.67 18.59
N ALA A 412 5.99 14.56 18.12
CA ALA A 412 4.57 14.49 17.76
C ALA A 412 3.64 14.76 18.96
N LEU A 413 2.71 15.69 18.81
CA LEU A 413 1.61 15.92 19.77
C LEU A 413 0.67 14.71 19.86
N HIS A 414 0.47 14.03 18.73
CA HIS A 414 -0.33 12.82 18.61
C HIS A 414 0.49 11.74 17.90
N PRO A 415 1.25 10.89 18.61
CA PRO A 415 2.11 9.88 17.99
C PRO A 415 1.34 8.89 17.10
N PHE A 416 1.99 8.41 16.03
CA PHE A 416 1.39 7.42 15.14
C PHE A 416 1.42 6.05 15.82
N PRO A 417 0.27 5.34 15.96
CA PRO A 417 0.26 4.04 16.64
C PRO A 417 0.97 2.95 15.82
N ILE A 418 1.93 2.26 16.45
CA ILE A 418 2.76 1.24 15.80
C ILE A 418 1.95 0.04 15.32
N ASP A 419 0.94 -0.36 16.10
CA ASP A 419 0.12 -1.56 15.84
C ASP A 419 -0.74 -1.48 14.57
N ILE A 420 -0.91 -0.28 14.00
CA ILE A 420 -1.65 -0.10 12.73
C ILE A 420 -0.89 -0.72 11.56
N LEU A 421 0.44 -0.76 11.59
CA LEU A 421 1.28 -1.20 10.47
C LEU A 421 2.32 -2.20 10.96
N SER A 422 1.88 -3.30 11.58
CA SER A 422 2.77 -4.22 12.30
C SER A 422 3.85 -4.90 11.45
N ASN A 423 3.69 -4.99 10.12
CA ASN A 423 4.74 -5.54 9.24
C ASN A 423 5.72 -4.48 8.72
N ALA A 424 5.46 -3.20 8.98
CA ALA A 424 6.38 -2.12 8.62
C ALA A 424 7.60 -2.10 9.55
N THR A 425 8.68 -1.48 9.07
CA THR A 425 9.81 -1.13 9.93
C THR A 425 9.59 0.25 10.52
N HIS A 426 9.57 0.33 11.84
CA HIS A 426 9.35 1.57 12.57
C HIS A 426 10.68 2.15 13.06
N TYR A 427 11.00 3.35 12.62
CA TYR A 427 12.20 4.07 13.03
C TYR A 427 11.86 5.10 14.10
N HIS A 428 12.62 5.07 15.20
CA HIS A 428 12.48 5.96 16.35
C HIS A 428 13.82 6.59 16.71
N VAL A 429 13.79 7.77 17.31
CA VAL A 429 14.96 8.34 17.99
C VAL A 429 14.85 8.04 19.49
N ILE A 430 15.70 7.15 20.00
CA ILE A 430 15.74 6.75 21.42
C ILE A 430 17.13 7.09 21.95
N ASP A 431 17.22 7.86 23.04
CA ASP A 431 18.48 8.33 23.61
C ASP A 431 19.43 8.98 22.58
N GLY A 432 18.84 9.72 21.64
CA GLY A 432 19.56 10.41 20.57
C GLY A 432 20.09 9.50 19.45
N ARG A 433 19.68 8.22 19.42
CA ARG A 433 20.06 7.22 18.41
C ARG A 433 18.86 6.82 17.55
N LEU A 434 19.09 6.62 16.26
CA LEU A 434 18.09 6.07 15.37
C LEU A 434 18.02 4.55 15.56
N VAL A 435 16.86 4.05 15.96
CA VAL A 435 16.57 2.64 16.25
C VAL A 435 15.46 2.16 15.32
N ALA A 436 15.62 0.98 14.74
CA ALA A 436 14.60 0.31 13.94
C ALA A 436 13.93 -0.80 14.77
N GLU A 437 12.61 -0.75 14.88
CA GLU A 437 11.74 -1.78 15.45
C GLU A 437 10.96 -2.46 14.32
N PHE A 438 10.94 -3.79 14.31
CA PHE A 438 10.28 -4.55 13.26
C PHE A 438 9.91 -5.96 13.73
N ASN A 439 8.76 -6.46 13.25
CA ASN A 439 8.35 -7.86 13.42
C ASN A 439 8.95 -8.78 12.34
N SER A 440 9.21 -8.22 11.15
CA SER A 440 9.86 -8.89 10.02
C SER A 440 11.08 -8.08 9.58
N PRO A 441 12.18 -8.71 9.15
CA PRO A 441 13.39 -7.98 8.77
C PRO A 441 13.11 -6.89 7.72
N PRO A 442 13.67 -5.68 7.88
CA PRO A 442 13.41 -4.57 6.97
C PRO A 442 13.83 -4.90 5.54
N ILE A 443 13.10 -4.35 4.57
CA ILE A 443 13.49 -4.39 3.16
C ILE A 443 13.93 -2.98 2.77
N THR A 444 15.21 -2.82 2.47
CA THR A 444 15.80 -1.52 2.10
C THR A 444 15.77 -1.29 0.60
N GLU A 445 15.82 -2.38 -0.19
CA GLU A 445 15.66 -2.35 -1.64
C GLU A 445 14.74 -3.49 -2.08
N ASP A 446 13.83 -3.24 -3.00
CA ASP A 446 12.91 -4.23 -3.57
C ASP A 446 12.80 -4.01 -5.08
N MET A 447 13.32 -4.97 -5.83
CA MET A 447 13.44 -4.92 -7.28
C MET A 447 12.65 -6.04 -7.92
N SER A 448 12.04 -5.75 -9.06
CA SER A 448 11.34 -6.72 -9.89
C SER A 448 11.84 -6.73 -11.31
N GLU A 449 12.08 -7.93 -11.81
CA GLU A 449 12.46 -8.18 -13.19
C GLU A 449 11.50 -9.20 -13.79
N ILE A 450 10.83 -8.83 -14.88
CA ILE A 450 9.96 -9.73 -15.63
C ILE A 450 10.86 -10.73 -16.39
N ILE A 451 10.59 -12.01 -16.20
CA ILE A 451 11.22 -13.12 -16.92
C ILE A 451 10.18 -13.73 -17.85
N ILE A 452 10.49 -13.72 -19.15
CA ILE A 452 9.64 -14.29 -20.21
C ILE A 452 10.07 -15.74 -20.48
#